data_AF-A0A839TPA6-F1
#
_entry.id   AF-A0A839TPA6-F1
#
_cell.length_a   1.000
_cell.length_b   1.000
_cell.length_c   1.000
_cell.angle_alpha   90.00
_cell.angle_beta   90.00
_cell.angle_gamma   90.00
#
_symmetry.space_group_name_H-M   'P 1'
#
loop_
_entity.id
_entity.type
_entity.pdbx_description
1 polymer ?
#
loop_
_entity_poly.entity_id
_entity_poly.type
_entity_poly.pdbx_seq_one_letter_code
_entity_poly.pdbx_strand_id
1 'polypeptide(L)'
;MITWKIKVASAALALCIVGVGAWYGVNAFVNPTKADATSNDEAAPNPVTTSQGVEALAGTDVKSLDPTEDEARKTIVQFHEQFNTWLGYGAYKTFKKDDENGNWKDARTYDEMKPETYRHLAEVLVKVQGAEIDLLRLADLAEIAQNENDVTAMRYMHRILHDLDYWAFGTGHGDYWGVSDTARLTFGDEAGKGSYSEINEYIQKHKK
;
A
#
# COMPACT_ATOMS: atom_id res chain seq x y z
N MET A 1 63.71 16.57 31.87
CA MET A 1 62.58 16.13 31.02
C MET A 1 62.12 17.32 30.21
N ILE A 2 61.99 17.19 28.89
CA ILE A 2 61.61 18.29 27.99
C ILE A 2 60.22 17.99 27.42
N THR A 3 59.23 18.83 27.72
CA THR A 3 57.85 18.66 27.25
C THR A 3 57.56 19.60 26.08
N TRP A 4 57.44 19.05 24.87
CA TRP A 4 56.97 19.80 23.71
C TRP A 4 55.46 20.05 23.81
N LYS A 5 55.04 21.31 23.58
CA LYS A 5 53.62 21.68 23.44
C LYS A 5 53.33 22.02 21.99
N ILE A 6 52.65 21.11 21.27
CA ILE A 6 52.10 21.37 19.95
C ILE A 6 50.78 22.15 20.13
N LYS A 7 50.66 23.31 19.47
CA LYS A 7 49.39 24.03 19.34
C LYS A 7 48.79 23.70 17.98
N VAL A 8 47.61 23.08 17.96
CA VAL A 8 46.82 22.92 16.73
C VAL A 8 45.82 24.07 16.68
N ALA A 9 45.84 24.84 15.59
CA ALA A 9 44.87 25.90 15.33
C ALA A 9 43.82 25.39 14.33
N SER A 10 42.59 25.19 14.79
CA SER A 10 41.47 24.80 13.94
C SER A 10 40.79 26.04 13.36
N ALA A 11 40.94 26.27 12.06
CA ALA A 11 40.19 27.30 11.35
C ALA A 11 38.81 26.74 10.95
N ALA A 12 37.74 27.33 11.50
CA ALA A 12 36.37 27.02 11.09
C ALA A 12 35.95 27.96 9.95
N LEU A 13 35.73 27.41 8.76
CA LEU A 13 35.17 28.14 7.62
C LEU A 13 33.66 27.90 7.57
N ALA A 14 32.87 28.90 7.98
CA ALA A 14 31.42 28.88 7.81
C ALA A 14 31.06 29.26 6.37
N LEU A 15 30.29 28.42 5.68
CA LEU A 15 29.86 28.67 4.31
C LEU A 15 28.35 28.47 4.20
N CYS A 16 27.61 29.55 4.43
CA CYS A 16 26.17 29.59 4.23
C CYS A 16 25.87 29.68 2.73
N ILE A 17 25.24 28.65 2.15
CA ILE A 17 24.64 28.74 0.82
C ILE A 17 23.13 28.79 0.99
N VAL A 18 22.56 29.98 0.76
CA VAL A 18 21.12 30.17 0.62
C VAL A 18 20.77 29.95 -0.85
N GLY A 19 20.22 28.78 -1.17
CA GLY A 19 19.81 28.40 -2.52
C GLY A 19 18.29 28.41 -2.67
N VAL A 20 17.70 29.56 -2.99
CA VAL A 20 16.30 29.62 -3.46
C VAL A 20 16.29 29.27 -4.95
N GLY A 21 15.56 28.22 -5.32
CA GLY A 21 15.48 27.75 -6.71
C GLY A 21 14.12 27.12 -7.00
N ALA A 22 13.14 27.94 -7.39
CA ALA A 22 11.94 27.46 -8.05
C ALA A 22 12.19 27.33 -9.55
N TRP A 23 11.83 26.20 -10.17
CA TRP A 23 11.84 26.07 -11.63
C TRP A 23 10.70 25.17 -12.10
N TYR A 24 9.77 25.74 -12.87
CA TYR A 24 8.81 25.02 -13.72
C TYR A 24 9.38 24.94 -15.13
N GLY A 25 9.30 23.78 -15.82
CA GLY A 25 9.70 23.74 -17.23
C GLY A 25 9.76 22.35 -17.85
N VAL A 26 8.75 22.01 -18.65
CA VAL A 26 8.71 20.86 -19.57
C VAL A 26 9.30 21.30 -20.92
N ASN A 27 10.24 20.56 -21.53
CA ASN A 27 9.99 19.72 -22.74
C ASN A 27 11.26 19.12 -23.38
N ALA A 28 11.06 18.04 -24.13
CA ALA A 28 11.99 17.09 -24.75
C ALA A 28 13.14 17.62 -25.66
N PHE A 29 14.24 16.84 -25.76
CA PHE A 29 14.75 16.38 -27.07
C PHE A 29 15.63 15.11 -27.03
N VAL A 30 15.16 14.08 -27.75
CA VAL A 30 15.86 13.02 -28.52
C VAL A 30 17.08 12.25 -27.95
N ASN A 31 16.92 10.93 -27.95
CA ASN A 31 17.88 9.85 -27.67
C ASN A 31 18.69 9.46 -28.93
N PRO A 32 19.90 8.88 -28.81
CA PRO A 32 20.13 7.62 -29.54
C PRO A 32 20.99 6.56 -28.80
N THR A 33 20.44 5.34 -28.67
CA THR A 33 21.11 4.00 -28.75
C THR A 33 22.48 3.81 -28.07
N LYS A 34 22.78 2.84 -27.20
CA LYS A 34 22.24 1.48 -26.88
C LYS A 34 23.05 0.96 -25.66
N ALA A 35 22.72 -0.10 -24.90
CA ALA A 35 21.62 -1.09 -24.88
C ALA A 35 21.49 -1.67 -23.43
N ASP A 36 20.74 -2.77 -23.28
CA ASP A 36 20.80 -3.81 -22.22
C ASP A 36 20.73 -3.40 -20.74
N ALA A 37 19.52 -3.02 -20.31
CA ALA A 37 18.83 -3.62 -19.16
C ALA A 37 17.35 -3.24 -19.20
N THR A 38 16.43 -4.21 -19.29
CA THR A 38 14.98 -3.93 -19.33
C THR A 38 14.45 -3.61 -17.93
N SER A 39 14.46 -2.33 -17.57
CA SER A 39 13.61 -1.76 -16.52
C SER A 39 12.29 -1.32 -17.15
N ASN A 40 11.19 -1.99 -16.82
CA ASN A 40 9.86 -1.51 -17.15
C ASN A 40 9.45 -0.48 -16.09
N ASP A 41 9.82 0.78 -16.33
CA ASP A 41 9.24 1.92 -15.62
C ASP A 41 7.76 2.02 -15.99
N GLU A 42 6.88 1.60 -15.09
CA GLU A 42 5.44 1.64 -15.29
C GLU A 42 4.93 3.09 -15.20
N ALA A 43 4.38 3.59 -16.30
CA ALA A 43 3.96 4.97 -16.42
C ALA A 43 2.61 5.21 -15.71
N ALA A 44 2.54 6.25 -14.88
CA ALA A 44 1.33 6.58 -14.14
C ALA A 44 0.11 6.86 -15.07
N PRO A 45 -1.07 6.28 -14.79
CA PRO A 45 -2.28 6.53 -15.57
C PRO A 45 -2.83 7.94 -15.34
N ASN A 46 -3.44 8.51 -16.38
CA ASN A 46 -4.08 9.83 -16.32
C ASN A 46 -5.43 9.78 -15.58
N PRO A 47 -5.82 10.82 -14.82
CA PRO A 47 -7.11 10.86 -14.14
C PRO A 47 -8.27 10.98 -15.14
N VAL A 48 -9.24 10.08 -15.04
CA VAL A 48 -10.48 10.12 -15.85
C VAL A 48 -11.52 11.01 -15.17
N THR A 49 -11.91 12.09 -15.85
CA THR A 49 -12.98 13.00 -15.40
C THR A 49 -14.36 12.32 -15.49
N THR A 50 -15.04 12.15 -14.36
CA THR A 50 -16.45 11.71 -14.30
C THR A 50 -17.41 12.88 -14.47
N SER A 51 -18.45 12.75 -15.30
CA SER A 51 -19.67 13.55 -15.19
C SER A 51 -20.87 12.88 -15.85
N GLN A 52 -22.07 13.14 -15.30
CA GLN A 52 -23.41 12.74 -15.79
C GLN A 52 -23.77 11.25 -15.60
N GLY A 53 -24.94 10.89 -15.07
CA GLY A 53 -25.99 11.72 -14.47
C GLY A 53 -27.05 10.85 -13.78
N VAL A 54 -27.68 11.37 -12.72
CA VAL A 54 -28.73 10.66 -11.96
C VAL A 54 -30.12 11.21 -12.30
N GLU A 55 -30.87 10.45 -13.11
CA GLU A 55 -32.33 10.59 -13.18
C GLU A 55 -33.00 9.54 -12.29
N ALA A 56 -34.09 9.94 -11.64
CA ALA A 56 -34.75 9.12 -10.62
C ALA A 56 -35.72 8.12 -11.24
N LEU A 57 -35.63 6.86 -10.81
CA LEU A 57 -36.70 5.88 -10.94
C LEU A 57 -37.09 5.35 -9.56
N ALA A 58 -38.34 5.60 -9.18
CA ALA A 58 -38.93 5.12 -7.95
C ALA A 58 -39.55 3.73 -8.15
N GLY A 59 -39.40 2.86 -7.16
CA GLY A 59 -40.13 1.60 -7.06
C GLY A 59 -39.33 0.35 -7.44
N THR A 60 -38.54 -0.14 -6.47
CA THR A 60 -38.01 -1.51 -6.48
C THR A 60 -37.96 -2.04 -5.05
N ASP A 61 -38.13 -3.35 -4.89
CA ASP A 61 -37.93 -4.04 -3.62
C ASP A 61 -36.60 -3.64 -2.95
N VAL A 62 -36.59 -3.64 -1.62
CA VAL A 62 -35.36 -3.51 -0.83
C VAL A 62 -34.56 -4.82 -0.96
N LYS A 63 -33.94 -4.98 -2.13
CA LYS A 63 -32.80 -5.87 -2.36
C LYS A 63 -31.81 -5.59 -1.24
N SER A 64 -31.33 -6.61 -0.54
CA SER A 64 -30.37 -6.37 0.54
C SER A 64 -29.17 -5.62 -0.04
N LEU A 65 -28.70 -4.61 0.69
CA LEU A 65 -27.60 -3.74 0.26
C LEU A 65 -26.22 -4.41 0.43
N ASP A 66 -26.22 -5.74 0.49
CA ASP A 66 -25.00 -6.54 0.53
C ASP A 66 -24.33 -6.41 -0.83
N PRO A 67 -23.05 -6.01 -0.90
CA PRO A 67 -22.38 -5.82 -2.17
C PRO A 67 -22.27 -7.17 -2.89
N THR A 68 -22.45 -7.12 -4.20
CA THR A 68 -22.20 -8.28 -5.06
C THR A 68 -20.71 -8.63 -5.07
N GLU A 69 -20.38 -9.86 -5.48
CA GLU A 69 -18.99 -10.30 -5.66
C GLU A 69 -18.20 -9.33 -6.57
N ASP A 70 -18.80 -8.81 -7.64
CA ASP A 70 -18.19 -7.82 -8.54
C ASP A 70 -17.95 -6.46 -7.87
N GLU A 71 -18.78 -6.06 -6.92
CA GLU A 71 -18.60 -4.83 -6.14
C GLU A 71 -17.50 -5.02 -5.11
N ALA A 72 -17.49 -6.14 -4.37
CA ALA A 72 -16.43 -6.50 -3.44
C ALA A 72 -15.04 -6.59 -4.12
N ARG A 73 -14.97 -7.15 -5.33
CA ARG A 73 -13.76 -7.16 -6.17
C ARG A 73 -13.27 -5.74 -6.49
N LYS A 74 -14.17 -4.84 -6.92
CA LYS A 74 -13.83 -3.43 -7.19
C LYS A 74 -13.35 -2.69 -5.95
N THR A 75 -13.98 -2.93 -4.79
CA THR A 75 -13.55 -2.36 -3.51
C THR A 75 -12.12 -2.78 -3.17
N ILE A 76 -11.74 -4.04 -3.39
CA ILE A 76 -10.37 -4.51 -3.14
C ILE A 76 -9.34 -3.84 -4.06
N VAL A 77 -9.66 -3.65 -5.35
CA VAL A 77 -8.81 -2.86 -6.28
C VAL A 77 -8.68 -1.41 -5.82
N GLN A 78 -9.77 -0.76 -5.40
CA GLN A 78 -9.73 0.60 -4.86
C GLN A 78 -8.84 0.71 -3.61
N PHE A 79 -8.90 -0.30 -2.73
CA PHE A 79 -8.05 -0.36 -1.54
C PHE A 79 -6.59 -0.55 -1.91
N HIS A 80 -6.27 -1.44 -2.87
CA HIS A 80 -4.91 -1.61 -3.39
C HIS A 80 -4.33 -0.27 -3.90
N GLU A 81 -5.06 0.47 -4.74
CA GLU A 81 -4.64 1.78 -5.26
C GLU A 81 -4.41 2.84 -4.16
N GLN A 82 -5.25 2.83 -3.12
CA GLN A 82 -5.11 3.73 -1.98
C GLN A 82 -3.87 3.38 -1.13
N PHE A 83 -3.56 2.09 -0.98
CA PHE A 83 -2.31 1.62 -0.35
C PHE A 83 -1.06 1.88 -1.23
N ASN A 84 -1.17 1.82 -2.56
CA ASN A 84 -0.12 2.30 -3.47
C ASN A 84 0.16 3.80 -3.23
N THR A 85 -0.88 4.61 -3.09
CA THR A 85 -0.74 6.05 -2.78
C THR A 85 -0.06 6.31 -1.42
N TRP A 86 -0.40 5.53 -0.39
CA TRP A 86 0.17 5.72 0.96
C TRP A 86 1.57 5.15 1.17
N LEU A 87 1.90 4.02 0.52
CA LEU A 87 3.12 3.27 0.79
C LEU A 87 4.10 3.19 -0.39
N GLY A 88 3.60 3.36 -1.62
CA GLY A 88 4.38 3.32 -2.85
C GLY A 88 5.46 4.40 -2.90
N TYR A 89 6.51 4.16 -3.70
CA TYR A 89 7.59 5.12 -3.98
C TYR A 89 8.28 5.77 -2.76
N GLY A 90 8.17 5.15 -1.58
CA GLY A 90 8.73 5.67 -0.32
C GLY A 90 7.80 6.56 0.51
N ALA A 91 6.54 6.74 0.08
CA ALA A 91 5.52 7.52 0.80
C ALA A 91 5.26 7.00 2.23
N TYR A 92 5.49 5.70 2.48
CA TYR A 92 5.38 5.09 3.81
C TYR A 92 6.18 5.82 4.90
N LYS A 93 7.27 6.53 4.54
CA LYS A 93 8.10 7.31 5.48
C LYS A 93 7.38 8.51 6.11
N THR A 94 6.23 8.89 5.55
CA THR A 94 5.39 9.96 6.09
C THR A 94 4.54 9.50 7.28
N PHE A 95 4.24 8.20 7.37
CA PHE A 95 3.60 7.60 8.53
C PHE A 95 4.67 7.33 9.60
N LYS A 96 4.66 8.11 10.67
CA LYS A 96 5.55 7.94 11.83
C LYS A 96 4.75 7.39 13.00
N LYS A 97 5.32 6.46 13.78
CA LYS A 97 4.62 5.81 14.90
C LYS A 97 4.09 6.82 15.93
N ASP A 98 4.89 7.83 16.25
CA ASP A 98 4.58 8.83 17.28
C ASP A 98 3.79 10.05 16.77
N ASP A 99 3.26 10.00 15.53
CA ASP A 99 2.58 11.14 14.87
C ASP A 99 1.06 10.90 14.76
N GLU A 100 0.39 10.80 15.92
CA GLU A 100 -1.05 10.55 16.02
C GLU A 100 -1.94 11.61 15.37
N ASN A 101 -1.42 12.82 15.17
CA ASN A 101 -2.16 13.95 14.58
C ASN A 101 -1.79 14.22 13.11
N GLY A 102 -0.79 13.52 12.56
CA GLY A 102 -0.44 13.53 11.15
C GLY A 102 -1.24 12.49 10.35
N ASN A 103 -0.60 11.88 9.36
CA ASN A 103 -1.26 11.00 8.37
C ASN A 103 -2.07 9.83 8.97
N TRP A 104 -1.74 9.37 10.18
CA TRP A 104 -2.51 8.35 10.89
C TRP A 104 -3.93 8.79 11.23
N LYS A 105 -4.13 10.07 11.57
CA LYS A 105 -5.45 10.61 11.91
C LYS A 105 -6.39 10.51 10.72
N ASP A 106 -5.92 10.91 9.54
CA ASP A 106 -6.72 10.90 8.32
C ASP A 106 -6.94 9.46 7.85
N ALA A 107 -5.88 8.63 7.79
CA ALA A 107 -5.95 7.23 7.36
C ALA A 107 -7.01 6.41 8.14
N ARG A 108 -7.10 6.57 9.47
CA ARG A 108 -8.11 5.91 10.33
C ARG A 108 -9.56 6.23 9.96
N THR A 109 -9.83 7.26 9.16
CA THR A 109 -11.21 7.62 8.74
C THR A 109 -11.71 6.82 7.53
N TYR A 110 -10.80 6.28 6.70
CA TYR A 110 -11.12 5.59 5.46
C TYR A 110 -11.51 4.12 5.69
N ASP A 111 -12.23 3.53 4.73
CA ASP A 111 -12.83 2.20 4.88
C ASP A 111 -11.81 1.05 4.75
N GLU A 112 -10.72 1.25 4.01
CA GLU A 112 -9.59 0.34 3.89
C GLU A 112 -8.70 0.28 5.15
N MET A 113 -8.95 1.12 6.15
CA MET A 113 -8.31 1.00 7.47
C MET A 113 -9.24 0.33 8.50
N LYS A 114 -10.50 0.05 8.16
CA LYS A 114 -11.52 -0.46 9.09
C LYS A 114 -11.61 -2.00 9.10
N PRO A 115 -11.34 -2.67 10.23
CA PRO A 115 -11.40 -4.13 10.33
C PRO A 115 -12.76 -4.74 9.94
N GLU A 116 -13.86 -4.05 10.24
CA GLU A 116 -15.22 -4.47 9.90
C GLU A 116 -15.48 -4.53 8.39
N THR A 117 -14.88 -3.64 7.60
CA THR A 117 -14.97 -3.65 6.13
C THR A 117 -14.43 -4.97 5.58
N TYR A 118 -13.27 -5.40 6.07
CA TYR A 118 -12.64 -6.65 5.63
C TYR A 118 -13.41 -7.89 6.07
N ARG A 119 -14.00 -7.90 7.28
CA ARG A 119 -14.86 -9.00 7.74
C ARG A 119 -16.11 -9.13 6.86
N HIS A 120 -16.73 -8.02 6.50
CA HIS A 120 -17.88 -8.01 5.59
C HIS A 120 -17.52 -8.48 4.17
N LEU A 121 -16.37 -8.02 3.63
CA LEU A 121 -15.86 -8.52 2.35
C LEU A 121 -15.58 -10.03 2.39
N ALA A 122 -15.12 -10.58 3.53
CA ALA A 122 -14.88 -12.01 3.69
C ALA A 122 -16.19 -12.84 3.59
N GLU A 123 -17.29 -12.34 4.18
CA GLU A 123 -18.62 -12.96 4.07
C GLU A 123 -19.11 -13.01 2.60
N VAL A 124 -18.92 -11.90 1.87
CA VAL A 124 -19.33 -11.76 0.47
C VAL A 124 -18.48 -12.64 -0.45
N LEU A 125 -17.18 -12.74 -0.18
CA LEU A 125 -16.19 -13.46 -1.01
C LEU A 125 -15.89 -14.88 -0.52
N VAL A 126 -16.69 -15.44 0.39
CA VAL A 126 -16.51 -16.79 0.97
C VAL A 126 -16.42 -17.93 -0.08
N LYS A 127 -16.92 -17.70 -1.30
CA LYS A 127 -16.82 -18.67 -2.42
C LYS A 127 -15.51 -18.59 -3.20
N VAL A 128 -14.75 -17.51 -3.06
CA VAL A 128 -13.42 -17.36 -3.67
C VAL A 128 -12.41 -18.07 -2.77
N GLN A 129 -11.83 -19.15 -3.28
CA GLN A 129 -10.96 -20.04 -2.51
C GLN A 129 -9.77 -19.31 -1.88
N GLY A 130 -9.72 -19.25 -0.55
CA GLY A 130 -8.67 -18.59 0.23
C GLY A 130 -8.95 -17.12 0.58
N ALA A 131 -9.86 -16.45 -0.14
CA ALA A 131 -10.07 -15.00 0.02
C ALA A 131 -10.63 -14.64 1.40
N GLU A 132 -11.52 -15.47 1.96
CA GLU A 132 -12.02 -15.31 3.33
C GLU A 132 -10.87 -15.20 4.34
N ILE A 133 -9.86 -16.07 4.24
CA ILE A 133 -8.74 -16.11 5.19
C ILE A 133 -7.85 -14.86 5.03
N ASP A 134 -7.60 -14.46 3.79
CA ASP A 134 -6.82 -13.25 3.48
C ASP A 134 -7.51 -11.97 3.95
N LEU A 135 -8.83 -11.88 3.81
CA LEU A 135 -9.65 -10.77 4.28
C LEU A 135 -9.75 -10.74 5.82
N LEU A 136 -9.84 -11.89 6.48
CA LEU A 136 -9.76 -11.95 7.94
C LEU A 136 -8.37 -11.54 8.47
N ARG A 137 -7.28 -11.85 7.76
CA ARG A 137 -5.95 -11.29 8.07
C ARG A 137 -5.87 -9.78 7.85
N LEU A 138 -6.50 -9.27 6.79
CA LEU A 138 -6.59 -7.82 6.55
C LEU A 138 -7.32 -7.12 7.70
N ALA A 139 -8.38 -7.72 8.25
CA ALA A 139 -9.06 -7.22 9.44
C ALA A 139 -8.13 -7.17 10.68
N ASP A 140 -7.37 -8.25 10.93
CA ASP A 140 -6.38 -8.31 12.02
C ASP A 140 -5.27 -7.26 11.86
N LEU A 141 -4.74 -7.09 10.65
CA LEU A 141 -3.68 -6.14 10.35
C LEU A 141 -4.17 -4.69 10.42
N ALA A 142 -5.41 -4.42 9.97
CA ALA A 142 -6.05 -3.12 10.10
C ALA A 142 -6.18 -2.71 11.58
N GLU A 143 -6.54 -3.64 12.46
CA GLU A 143 -6.65 -3.42 13.89
C GLU A 143 -5.27 -3.09 14.52
N ILE A 144 -4.22 -3.83 14.16
CA ILE A 144 -2.84 -3.54 14.59
C ILE A 144 -2.39 -2.17 14.06
N ALA A 145 -2.59 -1.89 12.78
CA ALA A 145 -2.19 -0.63 12.14
C ALA A 145 -2.83 0.59 12.82
N GLN A 146 -4.14 0.54 13.07
CA GLN A 146 -4.87 1.62 13.74
C GLN A 146 -4.45 1.79 15.21
N ASN A 147 -4.35 0.71 15.97
CA ASN A 147 -4.09 0.75 17.42
C ASN A 147 -2.64 1.14 17.75
N GLU A 148 -1.68 0.74 16.91
CA GLU A 148 -0.24 0.88 17.21
C GLU A 148 0.52 1.86 16.30
N ASN A 149 -0.17 2.50 15.34
CA ASN A 149 0.45 3.29 14.27
C ASN A 149 1.57 2.51 13.55
N ASP A 150 1.33 1.23 13.24
CA ASP A 150 2.33 0.35 12.66
C ASP A 150 2.26 0.31 11.12
N VAL A 151 3.23 0.97 10.49
CA VAL A 151 3.45 0.96 9.03
C VAL A 151 3.77 -0.44 8.51
N THR A 152 4.31 -1.33 9.34
CA THR A 152 4.59 -2.73 8.98
C THR A 152 3.29 -3.49 8.73
N ALA A 153 2.29 -3.29 9.60
CA ALA A 153 0.95 -3.85 9.38
C ALA A 153 0.34 -3.34 8.06
N MET A 154 0.39 -2.02 7.81
CA MET A 154 -0.05 -1.44 6.53
C MET A 154 0.68 -2.04 5.32
N ARG A 155 1.99 -2.30 5.43
CA ARG A 155 2.78 -2.94 4.35
C ARG A 155 2.39 -4.39 4.11
N TYR A 156 2.00 -5.13 5.14
CA TYR A 156 1.44 -6.48 4.97
C TYR A 156 0.04 -6.43 4.36
N MET A 157 -0.81 -5.47 4.77
CA MET A 157 -2.12 -5.26 4.15
C MET A 157 -1.99 -4.99 2.65
N HIS A 158 -1.09 -4.08 2.26
CA HIS A 158 -0.84 -3.77 0.86
C HIS A 158 -0.42 -5.00 0.05
N ARG A 159 0.48 -5.85 0.57
CA ARG A 159 0.91 -7.06 -0.14
C ARG A 159 -0.23 -8.09 -0.32
N ILE A 160 -1.10 -8.24 0.68
CA ILE A 160 -2.28 -9.12 0.56
C ILE A 160 -3.28 -8.55 -0.45
N LEU A 161 -3.57 -7.24 -0.40
CA LEU A 161 -4.44 -6.55 -1.37
C LEU A 161 -3.93 -6.69 -2.81
N HIS A 162 -2.62 -6.50 -3.01
CA HIS A 162 -1.95 -6.66 -4.30
C HIS A 162 -2.03 -8.12 -4.81
N ASP A 163 -1.86 -9.12 -3.93
CA ASP A 163 -2.03 -10.52 -4.34
C ASP A 163 -3.50 -10.83 -4.70
N LEU A 164 -4.48 -10.30 -3.94
CA LEU A 164 -5.91 -10.48 -4.21
C LEU A 164 -6.33 -9.85 -5.56
N ASP A 165 -5.91 -8.61 -5.82
CA ASP A 165 -6.15 -7.90 -7.07
C ASP A 165 -5.58 -8.69 -8.27
N TYR A 166 -4.26 -8.91 -8.29
CA TYR A 166 -3.60 -9.43 -9.48
C TYR A 166 -3.80 -10.94 -9.68
N TRP A 167 -3.95 -11.73 -8.61
CA TRP A 167 -4.01 -13.20 -8.72
C TRP A 167 -5.38 -13.81 -8.43
N ALA A 168 -6.10 -13.35 -7.40
CA ALA A 168 -7.44 -13.87 -7.13
C ALA A 168 -8.48 -13.32 -8.11
N PHE A 169 -8.31 -12.08 -8.56
CA PHE A 169 -9.28 -11.42 -9.45
C PHE A 169 -8.76 -11.16 -10.87
N GLY A 170 -7.45 -11.24 -11.11
CA GLY A 170 -6.86 -11.16 -12.45
C GLY A 170 -6.95 -9.76 -13.07
N THR A 171 -7.06 -8.72 -12.24
CA THR A 171 -7.35 -7.35 -12.68
C THR A 171 -6.13 -6.51 -13.06
N GLY A 172 -4.90 -7.05 -12.90
CA GLY A 172 -3.66 -6.34 -13.26
C GLY A 172 -2.51 -7.24 -13.73
N HIS A 173 -1.35 -6.61 -13.93
CA HIS A 173 -0.12 -7.25 -14.35
C HIS A 173 1.02 -6.78 -13.43
N GLY A 174 1.57 -7.66 -12.59
CA GLY A 174 2.65 -7.25 -11.70
C GLY A 174 3.34 -8.38 -10.96
N ASP A 175 4.24 -7.99 -10.05
CA ASP A 175 5.14 -8.87 -9.32
C ASP A 175 4.40 -9.67 -8.23
N TYR A 176 4.56 -11.00 -8.22
CA TYR A 176 3.95 -11.84 -7.19
C TYR A 176 4.65 -11.69 -5.83
N TRP A 177 3.89 -11.40 -4.76
CA TRP A 177 4.44 -11.30 -3.40
C TRP A 177 4.36 -12.62 -2.64
N GLY A 178 3.27 -13.38 -2.78
CA GLY A 178 3.11 -14.73 -2.20
C GLY A 178 2.94 -14.76 -0.70
N VAL A 179 2.17 -13.80 -0.19
CA VAL A 179 1.89 -13.66 1.23
C VAL A 179 0.43 -13.97 1.60
N SER A 180 -0.39 -14.26 0.60
CA SER A 180 -1.82 -14.57 0.67
C SER A 180 -2.11 -16.06 0.51
N ASP A 181 -3.19 -16.58 1.10
CA ASP A 181 -3.67 -17.95 0.87
C ASP A 181 -4.22 -18.14 -0.55
N THR A 182 -4.96 -17.15 -1.08
CA THR A 182 -5.46 -17.17 -2.47
C THR A 182 -4.37 -17.48 -3.49
N ALA A 183 -3.24 -16.77 -3.41
CA ALA A 183 -2.15 -16.98 -4.34
C ALA A 183 -1.26 -18.19 -3.96
N ARG A 184 -1.08 -18.49 -2.67
CA ARG A 184 -0.38 -19.70 -2.20
C ARG A 184 -1.07 -20.99 -2.66
N LEU A 185 -2.41 -21.02 -2.68
CA LEU A 185 -3.19 -22.13 -3.23
C LEU A 185 -3.11 -22.22 -4.76
N THR A 186 -2.78 -21.12 -5.44
CA THR A 186 -2.64 -21.05 -6.90
C THR A 186 -1.23 -21.45 -7.38
N PHE A 187 -0.18 -21.02 -6.66
CA PHE A 187 1.22 -21.14 -7.11
C PHE A 187 2.12 -22.01 -6.20
N GLY A 188 1.62 -22.44 -5.04
CA GLY A 188 2.39 -23.17 -4.03
C GLY A 188 3.24 -22.28 -3.12
N ASP A 189 3.80 -22.89 -2.07
CA ASP A 189 4.54 -22.18 -1.01
C ASP A 189 5.90 -21.61 -1.46
N GLU A 190 6.45 -22.04 -2.61
CA GLU A 190 7.79 -21.62 -3.08
C GLU A 190 7.81 -20.36 -3.96
N ALA A 191 6.64 -19.88 -4.40
CA ALA A 191 6.59 -18.91 -5.51
C ALA A 191 6.61 -17.42 -5.09
N GLY A 192 6.61 -17.10 -3.78
CA GLY A 192 6.55 -15.73 -3.25
C GLY A 192 7.91 -15.05 -2.94
N LYS A 193 7.94 -13.72 -2.99
CA LYS A 193 9.06 -12.88 -2.49
C LYS A 193 8.97 -12.55 -0.99
N GLY A 194 7.81 -12.76 -0.36
CA GLY A 194 7.61 -12.67 1.09
C GLY A 194 7.10 -13.99 1.66
N SER A 195 7.34 -14.26 2.95
CA SER A 195 6.80 -15.47 3.57
C SER A 195 5.40 -15.21 4.14
N TYR A 196 4.43 -16.00 3.70
CA TYR A 196 3.12 -16.13 4.34
C TYR A 196 3.23 -16.41 5.87
N SER A 197 4.28 -17.11 6.33
CA SER A 197 4.49 -17.32 7.78
C SER A 197 4.82 -16.03 8.52
N GLU A 198 5.53 -15.08 7.88
CA GLU A 198 5.94 -13.80 8.46
C GLU A 198 4.74 -12.98 8.91
N ILE A 199 3.67 -12.92 8.08
CA ILE A 199 2.43 -12.21 8.42
C ILE A 199 1.71 -12.90 9.59
N ASN A 200 1.60 -14.23 9.56
CA ASN A 200 0.93 -14.96 10.63
C ASN A 200 1.68 -14.83 11.97
N GLU A 201 3.01 -14.94 11.96
CA GLU A 201 3.87 -14.71 13.14
C GLU A 201 3.76 -13.27 13.64
N TYR A 202 3.70 -12.28 12.73
CA TYR A 202 3.50 -10.88 13.07
C TYR A 202 2.13 -10.63 13.74
N ILE A 203 1.03 -11.16 13.20
CA ILE A 203 -0.30 -11.05 13.83
C ILE A 203 -0.30 -11.72 15.22
N GLN A 204 0.26 -12.93 15.32
CA GLN A 204 0.33 -13.67 16.59
C GLN A 204 1.26 -13.02 17.64
N LYS A 205 2.14 -12.10 17.23
CA LYS A 205 2.98 -11.32 18.14
C LYS A 205 2.21 -10.16 18.78
N HIS A 206 1.31 -9.51 18.05
CA HIS A 206 0.55 -8.34 18.54
C HIS A 206 -0.78 -8.71 19.22
N LYS A 207 -1.24 -9.96 19.07
CA LYS A 207 -2.40 -10.52 19.80
C LYS A 207 -2.11 -11.00 21.24
N LYS A 208 -0.98 -10.60 21.84
CA LYS A 208 -0.49 -11.07 23.16
C LYS A 208 -0.35 -9.94 24.17
#